data_AF-A0A7S1L9T6-F1
#
_entry.id   AF-A0A7S1L9T6-F1
#
_cell.length_a   1.000
_cell.length_b   1.000
_cell.length_c   1.000
_cell.angle_alpha   90.00
_cell.angle_beta   90.00
_cell.angle_gamma   90.00
#
_symmetry.space_group_name_H-M   'P 1'
#
loop_
_entity.id
_entity.type
_entity.pdbx_description
1 polymer ?
#
loop_
_entity_poly.entity_id
_entity_poly.type
_entity_poly.pdbx_seq_one_letter_code
_entity_poly.pdbx_strand_id
1 'polypeptide(L)'
;VTLNANGYATVQAEYYHGLSVWLNGTGRMHSGSVIWADPADPQRGIAAARVKFELRPMTTTINGRSAIDAGRAVAVMDQLRTEVDGWADMPGGKATLYTYEFLTWETFRIIKKEMLLSVGLCLVAVFVITLLLIAHPLTALLVFLCVLMTIVDMLGCLNMIGVAIDNVSVIQLVISVGFCVDYAAHIGHNFMLTSGSLQERAIGTLGNVGSAVLNGGNATI
;
A
#
# COMPACT_ATOMS: atom_id res chain seq x y z
N VAL A 1 7.39 -46.67 25.18
CA VAL A 1 6.44 -45.66 24.69
C VAL A 1 5.05 -46.05 25.13
N THR A 2 4.60 -45.44 26.21
CA THR A 2 3.23 -45.56 26.69
C THR A 2 2.37 -44.64 25.85
N LEU A 3 1.69 -45.22 24.86
CA LEU A 3 0.84 -44.48 23.93
C LEU A 3 -0.59 -44.40 24.49
N ASN A 4 -1.26 -43.27 24.28
CA ASN A 4 -2.70 -43.17 24.53
C ASN A 4 -3.49 -43.91 23.41
N ALA A 5 -4.81 -44.02 23.57
CA ALA A 5 -5.71 -44.65 22.59
C ALA A 5 -5.63 -44.04 21.17
N ASN A 6 -5.07 -42.83 21.05
CA ASN A 6 -4.91 -42.10 19.79
C ASN A 6 -3.47 -42.20 19.22
N GLY A 7 -2.60 -43.01 19.84
CA GLY A 7 -1.23 -43.24 19.35
C GLY A 7 -0.23 -42.12 19.68
N TYR A 8 -0.57 -41.20 20.61
CA TYR A 8 0.36 -40.16 21.09
C TYR A 8 1.08 -40.60 22.36
N ALA A 9 2.35 -40.22 22.50
CA ALA A 9 3.12 -40.45 23.72
C ALA A 9 2.49 -39.68 24.89
N THR A 10 2.21 -40.39 25.99
CA THR A 10 1.62 -39.80 27.20
C THR A 10 2.66 -39.18 28.14
N VAL A 11 3.94 -39.52 27.95
CA VAL A 11 5.07 -39.06 28.76
C VAL A 11 5.92 -38.08 27.97
N GLN A 12 6.19 -36.90 28.53
CA GLN A 12 6.95 -35.82 27.88
C GLN A 12 8.35 -36.27 27.42
N ALA A 13 9.06 -37.03 28.25
CA ALA A 13 10.40 -37.55 27.91
C ALA A 13 10.36 -38.54 26.74
N GLU A 14 9.31 -39.38 26.66
CA GLU A 14 9.14 -40.31 25.54
C GLU A 14 8.77 -39.59 24.25
N TYR A 15 8.01 -38.48 24.34
CA TYR A 15 7.71 -37.63 23.18
C TYR A 15 8.97 -37.00 22.58
N TYR A 16 9.81 -36.34 23.39
CA TYR A 16 11.04 -35.72 22.87
C TYR A 16 12.06 -36.73 22.37
N HIS A 17 12.17 -37.89 23.04
CA HIS A 17 13.02 -38.97 22.57
C HIS A 17 12.51 -39.55 21.23
N GLY A 18 11.21 -39.85 21.13
CA GLY A 18 10.61 -40.35 19.88
C GLY A 18 10.73 -39.35 18.72
N LEU A 19 10.50 -38.06 19.01
CA LEU A 19 10.64 -37.00 18.01
C LEU A 19 12.09 -36.84 17.53
N SER A 20 13.08 -36.89 18.43
CA SER A 20 14.48 -36.78 18.04
C SER A 20 14.97 -37.98 17.21
N VAL A 21 14.52 -39.20 17.54
CA VAL A 21 14.79 -40.40 16.73
C VAL A 21 14.12 -40.30 15.35
N TRP A 22 12.86 -39.86 15.30
CA TRP A 22 12.13 -39.72 14.04
C TRP A 22 12.74 -38.65 13.13
N LEU A 23 13.11 -37.48 13.66
CA LEU A 23 13.76 -36.40 12.90
C LEU A 23 15.15 -36.80 12.36
N ASN A 24 15.83 -37.75 13.00
CA ASN A 24 17.09 -38.29 12.51
C ASN A 24 16.94 -39.49 11.55
N GLY A 25 15.73 -40.07 11.47
CA GLY A 25 15.40 -41.19 10.61
C GLY A 25 14.42 -40.81 9.50
N THR A 26 13.22 -41.39 9.55
CA THR A 26 12.18 -41.24 8.52
C THR A 26 11.66 -39.82 8.35
N GLY A 27 11.74 -38.99 9.38
CA GLY A 27 11.29 -37.60 9.41
C GLY A 27 12.36 -36.56 9.03
N ARG A 28 13.51 -36.97 8.50
CA ARG A 28 14.66 -36.08 8.26
C ARG A 28 14.37 -34.86 7.40
N MET A 29 13.40 -34.95 6.48
CA MET A 29 12.93 -33.80 5.67
C MET A 29 12.32 -32.66 6.51
N HIS A 30 11.83 -32.96 7.72
CA HIS A 30 11.25 -32.01 8.66
C HIS A 30 12.22 -31.53 9.75
N SER A 31 13.47 -32.03 9.76
CA SER A 31 14.49 -31.64 10.74
C SER A 31 14.71 -30.12 10.80
N GLY A 32 14.69 -29.44 9.65
CA GLY A 32 14.80 -27.98 9.59
C GLY A 32 13.54 -27.21 10.02
N SER A 33 12.49 -27.90 10.46
CA SER A 33 11.26 -27.26 10.94
C SER A 33 11.12 -27.26 12.46
N VAL A 34 12.01 -27.94 13.18
CA VAL A 34 12.02 -28.02 14.65
C VAL A 34 13.40 -27.61 15.13
N ILE A 35 13.45 -26.62 16.01
CA ILE A 35 14.68 -26.15 16.66
C ILE A 35 14.59 -26.53 18.13
N TRP A 36 15.53 -27.35 18.57
CA TRP A 36 15.66 -27.77 19.98
C TRP A 36 16.20 -26.63 20.83
N ALA A 37 15.77 -26.55 22.09
CA ALA A 37 16.27 -25.58 23.06
C ALA A 37 17.76 -25.80 23.38
N ASP A 38 18.17 -27.07 23.40
CA ASP A 38 19.57 -27.47 23.48
C ASP A 38 19.83 -28.55 22.41
N PRO A 39 20.72 -28.31 21.43
CA PRO A 39 21.06 -29.31 20.41
C PRO A 39 21.66 -30.60 20.98
N ALA A 40 22.30 -30.54 22.15
CA ALA A 40 22.91 -31.70 22.79
C ALA A 40 21.92 -32.50 23.66
N ASP A 41 20.84 -31.86 24.12
CA ASP A 41 19.82 -32.48 24.96
C ASP A 41 18.39 -32.14 24.50
N PRO A 42 17.78 -32.97 23.63
CA PRO A 42 16.42 -32.79 23.17
C PRO A 42 15.35 -32.83 24.28
N GLN A 43 15.68 -33.32 25.48
CA GLN A 43 14.73 -33.35 26.60
C GLN A 43 14.47 -31.97 27.20
N ARG A 44 15.34 -30.99 26.94
CA ARG A 44 15.15 -29.58 27.33
C ARG A 44 14.02 -28.89 26.56
N GLY A 45 13.45 -29.56 25.55
CA GLY A 45 12.27 -29.12 24.82
C GLY A 45 12.59 -28.40 23.51
N ILE A 46 11.55 -27.82 22.93
CA ILE A 46 11.59 -27.20 21.59
C ILE A 46 11.62 -25.68 21.78
N ALA A 47 12.62 -25.02 21.19
CA ALA A 47 12.72 -23.57 21.19
C ALA A 47 11.85 -22.92 20.11
N ALA A 48 11.76 -23.54 18.93
CA ALA A 48 10.90 -23.07 17.85
C ALA A 48 10.43 -24.23 16.97
N ALA A 49 9.21 -24.11 16.45
CA ALA A 49 8.69 -25.00 15.42
C ALA A 49 8.02 -24.16 14.33
N ARG A 50 8.10 -24.63 13.08
CA ARG A 50 7.37 -24.04 11.96
C ARG A 50 6.42 -25.06 11.34
N VAL A 51 5.25 -24.58 10.97
CA VAL A 51 4.29 -25.33 10.15
C VAL A 51 4.17 -24.60 8.82
N LYS A 52 4.26 -25.35 7.72
CA LYS A 52 4.15 -24.80 6.36
C LYS A 52 2.72 -25.00 5.86
N PHE A 53 2.16 -23.95 5.28
CA PHE A 53 0.86 -23.97 4.61
C PHE A 53 1.04 -23.38 3.22
N GLU A 54 0.31 -23.90 2.24
CA GLU A 54 0.26 -23.34 0.90
C GLU A 54 -1.02 -22.52 0.74
N LEU A 55 -0.86 -21.25 0.38
CA LEU A 55 -1.99 -20.37 0.10
C LEU A 55 -2.43 -20.57 -1.34
N ARG A 56 -3.75 -20.65 -1.55
CA ARG A 56 -4.31 -20.69 -2.91
C ARG A 56 -4.01 -19.36 -3.61
N PRO A 57 -3.61 -19.36 -4.90
CA PRO A 57 -3.34 -18.13 -5.63
C PRO A 57 -4.56 -17.19 -5.60
N MET A 58 -4.31 -15.93 -5.29
CA MET A 58 -5.33 -14.86 -5.18
C MET A 58 -5.32 -13.97 -6.41
N THR A 59 -5.24 -14.58 -7.58
CA THR A 59 -5.28 -13.87 -8.87
C THR A 59 -6.71 -13.69 -9.34
N THR A 60 -7.07 -12.48 -9.75
CA THR A 60 -8.30 -12.16 -10.45
C THR A 60 -7.97 -11.70 -11.87
N THR A 61 -8.86 -11.96 -12.82
CA THR A 61 -8.68 -11.53 -14.22
C THR A 61 -9.46 -10.25 -14.45
N ILE A 62 -8.76 -9.15 -14.73
CA ILE A 62 -9.35 -7.86 -15.07
C ILE A 62 -8.94 -7.55 -16.52
N ASN A 63 -9.92 -7.39 -17.42
CA ASN A 63 -9.69 -7.06 -18.83
C ASN A 63 -8.65 -7.95 -19.54
N GLY A 64 -8.69 -9.27 -19.26
CA GLY A 64 -7.76 -10.25 -19.85
C GLY A 64 -6.36 -10.28 -19.24
N ARG A 65 -6.06 -9.44 -18.23
CA ARG A 65 -4.81 -9.46 -17.47
C ARG A 65 -5.03 -10.13 -16.11
N SER A 66 -4.16 -11.07 -15.75
CA SER A 66 -4.17 -11.68 -14.42
C SER A 66 -3.47 -10.73 -13.45
N ALA A 67 -4.19 -10.24 -12.45
CA ALA A 67 -3.68 -9.34 -11.42
C ALA A 67 -3.97 -9.93 -10.03
N ILE A 68 -3.15 -9.59 -9.04
CA ILE A 68 -3.41 -9.99 -7.67
C ILE A 68 -4.62 -9.21 -7.16
N ASP A 69 -5.61 -9.90 -6.61
CA ASP A 69 -6.72 -9.27 -5.91
C ASP A 69 -6.21 -8.72 -4.57
N ALA A 70 -5.88 -7.43 -4.57
CA ALA A 70 -5.38 -6.73 -3.40
C ALA A 70 -6.36 -6.78 -2.22
N GLY A 71 -7.67 -6.72 -2.48
CA GLY A 71 -8.69 -6.75 -1.43
C GLY A 71 -8.74 -8.11 -0.74
N ARG A 72 -8.76 -9.18 -1.54
CA ARG A 72 -8.75 -10.55 -1.03
C ARG A 72 -7.43 -10.89 -0.32
N ALA A 73 -6.30 -10.44 -0.85
CA ALA A 73 -4.98 -10.62 -0.24
C ALA A 73 -4.89 -9.99 1.15
N VAL A 74 -5.35 -8.75 1.30
CA VAL A 74 -5.40 -8.06 2.60
C VAL A 74 -6.39 -8.77 3.56
N ALA A 75 -7.55 -9.19 3.07
CA ALA A 75 -8.54 -9.88 3.90
C ALA A 75 -8.01 -11.22 4.44
N VAL A 76 -7.34 -12.02 3.61
CA VAL A 76 -6.71 -13.29 4.04
C VAL A 76 -5.59 -13.03 5.03
N MET A 77 -4.75 -12.01 4.79
CA MET A 77 -3.70 -11.62 5.72
C MET A 77 -4.25 -11.26 7.10
N ASP A 78 -5.27 -10.40 7.15
CA ASP A 78 -5.88 -9.94 8.39
C ASP A 78 -6.61 -11.08 9.12
N GLN A 79 -7.27 -11.99 8.38
CA GLN A 79 -7.87 -13.21 8.94
C GLN A 79 -6.81 -14.11 9.57
N LEU A 80 -5.75 -14.44 8.84
CA LEU A 80 -4.68 -15.31 9.35
C LEU A 80 -4.04 -14.72 10.61
N ARG A 81 -3.76 -13.42 10.63
CA ARG A 81 -3.23 -12.73 11.82
C ARG A 81 -4.19 -12.82 13.00
N THR A 82 -5.48 -12.55 12.77
CA THR A 82 -6.50 -12.63 13.81
C THR A 82 -6.62 -14.03 14.42
N GLU A 83 -6.59 -15.07 13.57
CA GLU A 83 -6.63 -16.46 14.03
C GLU A 83 -5.39 -16.82 14.85
N VAL A 84 -4.20 -16.46 14.39
CA VAL A 84 -2.94 -16.75 15.08
C VAL A 84 -2.80 -15.95 16.38
N ASP A 85 -3.23 -14.69 16.40
CA ASP A 85 -3.26 -13.88 17.62
C ASP A 85 -4.32 -14.39 18.63
N GLY A 86 -5.32 -15.14 18.16
CA GLY A 86 -6.34 -15.78 18.99
C GLY A 86 -5.87 -17.03 19.74
N TRP A 87 -4.73 -17.62 19.37
CA TRP A 87 -4.20 -18.82 20.02
C TRP A 87 -3.47 -18.47 21.31
N ALA A 88 -4.18 -18.58 22.44
CA ALA A 88 -3.66 -18.26 23.77
C ALA A 88 -2.87 -19.40 24.43
N ASP A 89 -2.90 -20.61 23.87
CA ASP A 89 -2.37 -21.85 24.43
C ASP A 89 -0.98 -22.23 23.91
N MET A 90 -0.28 -21.30 23.24
CA MET A 90 1.02 -21.60 22.66
C MET A 90 2.18 -21.61 23.69
N PRO A 91 3.02 -22.66 23.70
CA PRO A 91 4.21 -22.70 24.53
C PRO A 91 5.20 -21.62 24.07
N GLY A 92 5.47 -20.62 24.92
CA GLY A 92 6.33 -19.47 24.60
C GLY A 92 5.58 -18.20 24.22
N GLY A 93 4.24 -18.23 24.17
CA GLY A 93 3.39 -17.05 24.28
C GLY A 93 2.99 -16.34 22.98
N LYS A 94 3.61 -16.61 21.82
CA LYS A 94 3.19 -16.07 20.51
C LYS A 94 3.65 -16.96 19.35
N ALA A 95 2.78 -17.28 18.38
CA ALA A 95 3.24 -17.60 17.03
C ALA A 95 3.24 -16.38 16.15
N THR A 96 4.08 -16.44 15.12
CA THR A 96 4.19 -15.42 14.11
C THR A 96 3.99 -16.05 12.74
N LEU A 97 3.27 -15.34 11.89
CA LEU A 97 3.10 -15.70 10.49
C LEU A 97 4.22 -15.07 9.68
N TYR A 98 4.83 -15.86 8.80
CA TYR A 98 5.87 -15.39 7.91
C TYR A 98 5.64 -15.90 6.49
N THR A 99 5.59 -14.97 5.55
CA THR A 99 5.70 -15.24 4.11
C THR A 99 6.20 -13.98 3.40
N TYR A 100 6.85 -14.13 2.26
CA TYR A 100 7.41 -12.99 1.53
C TYR A 100 6.31 -12.09 0.93
N GLU A 101 5.18 -12.68 0.53
CA GLU A 101 4.04 -11.98 -0.06
C GLU A 101 3.36 -10.99 0.90
N PHE A 102 3.50 -11.19 2.22
CA PHE A 102 2.92 -10.29 3.22
C PHE A 102 3.48 -8.87 3.12
N LEU A 103 4.72 -8.69 2.63
CA LEU A 103 5.29 -7.36 2.42
C LEU A 103 4.48 -6.56 1.39
N THR A 104 4.11 -7.22 0.29
CA THR A 104 3.28 -6.62 -0.76
C THR A 104 1.86 -6.38 -0.28
N TRP A 105 1.28 -7.32 0.47
CA TRP A 105 -0.09 -7.19 0.98
C TRP A 105 -0.23 -6.10 2.04
N GLU A 106 0.77 -5.91 2.90
CA GLU A 106 0.80 -4.79 3.84
C GLU A 106 0.80 -3.45 3.10
N THR A 107 1.55 -3.37 1.99
CA THR A 107 1.54 -2.16 1.14
C THR A 107 0.15 -1.89 0.56
N PHE A 108 -0.56 -2.93 0.09
CA PHE A 108 -1.94 -2.80 -0.39
C PHE A 108 -2.96 -2.40 0.69
N ARG A 109 -2.69 -2.72 1.95
CA ARG A 109 -3.51 -2.31 3.08
C ARG A 109 -3.36 -0.81 3.36
N ILE A 110 -2.14 -0.30 3.29
CA ILE A 110 -1.81 1.09 3.63
C ILE A 110 -2.15 2.05 2.49
N ILE A 111 -1.94 1.65 1.24
CA ILE A 111 -2.03 2.54 0.07
C ILE A 111 -3.37 3.26 -0.06
N LYS A 112 -4.50 2.60 0.23
CA LYS A 112 -5.82 3.22 0.13
C LYS A 112 -5.94 4.39 1.11
N LYS A 113 -5.55 4.16 2.36
CA LYS A 113 -5.59 5.19 3.41
C LYS A 113 -4.62 6.31 3.10
N GLU A 114 -3.40 5.97 2.70
CA GLU A 114 -2.37 6.94 2.35
C GLU A 114 -2.83 7.82 1.19
N MET A 115 -3.31 7.21 0.10
CA MET A 115 -3.86 7.94 -1.05
C MET A 115 -4.93 8.96 -0.64
N LEU A 116 -5.93 8.55 0.15
CA LEU A 116 -6.98 9.48 0.59
C LEU A 116 -6.44 10.61 1.47
N LEU A 117 -5.51 10.30 2.39
CA LEU A 117 -4.91 11.30 3.26
C LEU A 117 -4.01 12.27 2.50
N SER A 118 -3.10 11.77 1.67
CA SER A 118 -2.18 12.61 0.90
C SER A 118 -2.93 13.50 -0.08
N VAL A 119 -3.90 12.96 -0.82
CA VAL A 119 -4.72 13.75 -1.76
C VAL A 119 -5.62 14.73 -1.01
N GLY A 120 -6.24 14.31 0.11
CA GLY A 120 -7.08 15.18 0.93
C GLY A 120 -6.30 16.36 1.53
N LEU A 121 -5.13 16.10 2.12
CA LEU A 121 -4.24 17.14 2.64
C LEU A 121 -3.74 18.07 1.54
N CYS A 122 -3.43 17.52 0.37
CA CYS A 122 -3.04 18.32 -0.80
C CYS A 122 -4.18 19.27 -1.22
N LEU A 123 -5.42 18.77 -1.34
CA LEU A 123 -6.58 19.60 -1.69
C LEU A 123 -6.82 20.72 -0.68
N VAL A 124 -6.70 20.44 0.62
CA VAL A 124 -6.81 21.45 1.67
C VAL A 124 -5.72 22.51 1.53
N ALA A 125 -4.47 22.10 1.33
CA ALA A 125 -3.35 23.02 1.15
C ALA A 125 -3.54 23.90 -0.09
N VAL A 126 -3.97 23.32 -1.21
CA VAL A 126 -4.26 24.04 -2.45
C VAL A 126 -5.39 25.04 -2.25
N PHE A 127 -6.47 24.65 -1.57
CA PHE A 127 -7.58 25.55 -1.27
C PHE A 127 -7.12 26.76 -0.43
N VAL A 128 -6.29 26.53 0.60
CA VAL A 128 -5.76 27.61 1.44
C VAL A 128 -4.83 28.54 0.64
N ILE A 129 -3.90 27.99 -0.15
CA ILE A 129 -2.94 28.79 -0.93
C ILE A 129 -3.66 29.61 -2.00
N THR A 130 -4.60 29.02 -2.73
CA THR A 130 -5.38 29.71 -3.77
C THR A 130 -6.23 30.84 -3.20
N LEU A 131 -6.80 30.65 -2.00
CA LEU A 131 -7.55 31.69 -1.30
C LEU A 131 -6.66 32.85 -0.85
N LEU A 132 -5.47 32.56 -0.32
CA LEU A 132 -4.49 33.57 0.09
C LEU A 132 -3.95 34.38 -1.10
N LEU A 133 -3.67 33.73 -2.22
CA LEU A 133 -2.96 34.36 -3.34
C LEU A 133 -3.88 35.23 -4.22
N ILE A 134 -5.14 34.83 -4.38
CA ILE A 134 -6.07 35.52 -5.30
C ILE A 134 -6.95 36.55 -4.56
N ALA A 135 -7.17 36.37 -3.25
CA ALA A 135 -8.04 37.22 -2.41
C ALA A 135 -9.46 37.48 -2.98
N HIS A 136 -9.88 36.72 -3.99
CA HIS A 136 -11.18 36.80 -4.65
C HIS A 136 -11.82 35.40 -4.74
N PRO A 137 -12.95 35.15 -4.04
CA PRO A 137 -13.45 33.80 -3.79
C PRO A 137 -13.93 33.07 -5.05
N LEU A 138 -14.50 33.78 -6.03
CA LEU A 138 -14.97 33.13 -7.27
C LEU A 138 -13.81 32.60 -8.11
N THR A 139 -12.71 33.32 -8.18
CA THR A 139 -11.54 32.92 -8.97
C THR A 139 -10.81 31.77 -8.29
N ALA A 140 -10.71 31.80 -6.95
CA ALA A 140 -10.18 30.68 -6.18
C ALA A 140 -11.03 29.40 -6.36
N LEU A 141 -12.36 29.52 -6.40
CA LEU A 141 -13.25 28.38 -6.65
C LEU A 141 -13.06 27.78 -8.05
N LEU A 142 -12.89 28.61 -9.08
CA LEU A 142 -12.61 28.14 -10.44
C LEU A 142 -11.28 27.39 -10.51
N VAL A 143 -10.22 27.91 -9.88
CA VAL A 143 -8.92 27.22 -9.80
C VAL A 143 -9.04 25.89 -9.06
N PHE A 144 -9.75 25.87 -7.93
CA PHE A 144 -10.00 24.65 -7.17
C PHE A 144 -10.77 23.61 -8.00
N LEU A 145 -11.77 24.02 -8.77
CA LEU A 145 -12.50 23.13 -9.67
C LEU A 145 -11.60 22.54 -10.77
N CYS A 146 -10.71 23.34 -11.35
CA CYS A 146 -9.72 22.85 -12.31
C CYS A 146 -8.82 21.76 -11.68
N VAL A 147 -8.40 21.94 -10.43
CA VAL A 147 -7.58 20.95 -9.70
C VAL A 147 -8.36 19.66 -9.43
N LEU A 148 -9.64 19.76 -9.08
CA LEU A 148 -10.48 18.57 -8.94
C LEU A 148 -10.61 17.82 -10.26
N MET A 149 -10.77 18.55 -11.38
CA MET A 149 -10.83 17.93 -12.70
C MET A 149 -9.51 17.24 -13.07
N THR A 150 -8.34 17.80 -12.75
CA THR A 150 -7.06 17.14 -13.05
C THR A 150 -6.85 15.86 -12.25
N ILE A 151 -7.31 15.80 -11.00
CA ILE A 151 -7.29 14.56 -10.21
C ILE A 151 -8.17 13.49 -10.86
N VAL A 152 -9.39 13.86 -11.27
CA VAL A 152 -10.31 12.94 -11.96
C VAL A 152 -9.73 12.46 -13.29
N ASP A 153 -9.12 13.36 -14.06
CA ASP A 153 -8.50 13.03 -15.36
C ASP A 153 -7.32 12.08 -15.20
N MET A 154 -6.43 12.33 -14.24
CA MET A 154 -5.32 11.44 -13.89
C MET A 154 -5.78 10.04 -13.46
N LEU A 155 -6.74 9.98 -12.53
CA LEU A 155 -7.31 8.70 -12.09
C LEU A 155 -8.04 7.98 -13.22
N GLY A 156 -8.71 8.74 -14.09
CA GLY A 156 -9.35 8.24 -15.31
C GLY A 156 -8.33 7.65 -16.28
N CYS A 157 -7.22 8.34 -16.53
CA CYS A 157 -6.14 7.88 -17.39
C CYS A 157 -5.49 6.60 -16.85
N LEU A 158 -5.20 6.54 -15.54
CA LEU A 158 -4.67 5.33 -14.90
C LEU A 158 -5.61 4.14 -15.07
N ASN A 159 -6.92 4.36 -14.92
CA ASN A 159 -7.93 3.33 -15.14
C ASN A 159 -8.02 2.91 -16.62
N MET A 160 -7.99 3.85 -17.56
CA MET A 160 -8.04 3.57 -19.00
C MET A 160 -6.81 2.80 -19.50
N ILE A 161 -5.62 3.12 -19.00
CA ILE A 161 -4.37 2.42 -19.35
C ILE A 161 -4.29 1.04 -18.65
N GLY A 162 -5.15 0.81 -17.66
CA GLY A 162 -5.21 -0.43 -16.89
C GLY A 162 -3.99 -0.61 -15.99
N VAL A 163 -3.45 0.50 -15.47
CA VAL A 163 -2.34 0.52 -14.50
C VAL A 163 -2.94 0.40 -13.11
N ALA A 164 -2.43 -0.54 -12.32
CA ALA A 164 -2.82 -0.66 -10.92
C ALA A 164 -2.27 0.53 -10.11
N ILE A 165 -3.10 1.10 -9.25
CA ILE A 165 -2.69 2.18 -8.36
C ILE A 165 -1.67 1.62 -7.35
N ASP A 166 -0.44 2.12 -7.40
CA ASP A 166 0.64 1.80 -6.46
C ASP A 166 1.12 3.07 -5.72
N ASN A 167 1.99 2.90 -4.72
CA ASN A 167 2.48 4.04 -3.93
C ASN A 167 3.23 5.06 -4.81
N VAL A 168 3.91 4.61 -5.87
CA VAL A 168 4.62 5.49 -6.79
C VAL A 168 3.63 6.32 -7.61
N SER A 169 2.54 5.74 -8.08
CA SER A 169 1.46 6.41 -8.81
C SER A 169 0.76 7.45 -7.94
N VAL A 170 0.57 7.17 -6.65
CA VAL A 170 0.01 8.16 -5.69
C VAL A 170 0.94 9.36 -5.53
N ILE A 171 2.26 9.14 -5.45
CA ILE A 171 3.25 10.23 -5.39
C ILE A 171 3.19 11.05 -6.69
N GLN A 172 3.16 10.38 -7.84
CA GLN A 172 3.07 11.05 -9.14
C GLN A 172 1.77 11.86 -9.28
N LEU A 173 0.66 11.35 -8.75
CA LEU A 173 -0.62 12.06 -8.69
C LEU A 173 -0.49 13.37 -7.90
N VAL A 174 0.13 13.33 -6.72
CA VAL A 174 0.33 14.51 -5.86
C VAL A 174 1.26 15.54 -6.52
N ILE A 175 2.36 15.09 -7.14
CA ILE A 175 3.29 15.99 -7.85
C ILE A 175 2.59 16.71 -9.00
N SER A 176 1.77 16.00 -9.77
CA SER A 176 1.01 16.60 -10.88
C SER A 176 -0.01 17.63 -10.41
N VAL A 177 -0.67 17.40 -9.27
CA VAL A 177 -1.54 18.40 -8.66
C VAL A 177 -0.76 19.67 -8.33
N GLY A 178 0.46 19.53 -7.78
CA GLY A 178 1.35 20.66 -7.51
C GLY A 178 1.67 21.49 -8.75
N PHE A 179 2.06 20.83 -9.85
CA PHE A 179 2.33 21.53 -11.11
C PHE A 179 1.08 22.20 -11.70
N CYS A 180 -0.07 21.54 -11.67
CA CYS A 180 -1.32 22.11 -12.16
C CYS A 180 -1.69 23.41 -11.42
N VAL A 181 -1.55 23.42 -10.10
CA VAL A 181 -1.86 24.57 -9.25
C VAL A 181 -0.92 25.73 -9.50
N ASP A 182 0.37 25.46 -9.67
CA ASP A 182 1.37 26.49 -9.96
C ASP A 182 1.01 27.25 -11.24
N TYR A 183 0.75 26.54 -12.34
CA TYR A 183 0.34 27.16 -13.59
C TYR A 183 -0.99 27.92 -13.48
N ALA A 184 -1.98 27.35 -12.81
CA ALA A 184 -3.28 28.00 -12.62
C ALA A 184 -3.16 29.28 -11.76
N ALA A 185 -2.32 29.27 -10.73
CA ALA A 185 -2.05 30.43 -9.89
C ALA A 185 -1.33 31.54 -10.66
N HIS A 186 -0.32 31.19 -11.47
CA HIS A 186 0.39 32.16 -12.32
C HIS A 186 -0.54 32.85 -13.33
N ILE A 187 -1.42 32.07 -13.99
CA ILE A 187 -2.41 32.61 -14.93
C ILE A 187 -3.44 33.47 -14.18
N GLY A 188 -3.98 32.98 -13.06
CA GLY A 188 -4.98 33.70 -12.26
C GLY A 188 -4.45 35.03 -11.71
N HIS A 189 -3.21 35.05 -11.21
CA HIS A 189 -2.58 36.25 -10.68
C HIS A 189 -2.34 37.30 -11.78
N ASN A 190 -1.81 36.90 -12.93
CA ASN A 190 -1.58 37.81 -14.05
C ASN A 190 -2.88 38.34 -14.66
N PHE A 191 -3.95 37.53 -14.65
CA PHE A 191 -5.28 37.99 -15.03
C PHE A 191 -5.79 39.09 -14.10
N MET A 192 -5.51 39.00 -12.80
CA MET A 192 -5.88 40.04 -11.82
C MET A 192 -5.06 41.33 -11.98
N LEU A 193 -3.79 41.25 -12.40
CA LEU A 193 -2.93 42.41 -12.63
C LEU A 193 -3.21 43.11 -13.98
N THR A 194 -3.70 42.38 -14.97
CA THR A 194 -4.00 42.94 -16.29
C THR A 194 -5.30 43.75 -16.22
N SER A 195 -5.27 44.98 -16.73
CA SER A 195 -6.41 45.90 -16.79
C SER A 195 -7.12 45.82 -18.14
N GLY A 196 -8.45 46.02 -18.18
CA GLY A 196 -9.25 46.02 -19.41
C GLY A 196 -10.57 45.25 -19.28
N SER A 197 -11.25 45.03 -20.42
CA SER A 197 -12.40 44.14 -20.50
C SER A 197 -12.01 42.67 -20.24
N LEU A 198 -12.99 41.80 -19.93
CA LEU A 198 -12.71 40.38 -19.64
C LEU A 198 -11.92 39.69 -20.77
N GLN A 199 -12.24 39.99 -22.03
CA GLN A 199 -11.55 39.42 -23.18
C GLN A 199 -10.14 39.97 -23.35
N GLU A 200 -9.95 41.27 -23.21
CA GLU A 200 -8.62 41.90 -23.29
C GLU A 200 -7.69 41.40 -22.18
N ARG A 201 -8.22 41.23 -20.96
CA ARG A 201 -7.48 40.66 -19.84
C ARG A 201 -7.07 39.21 -20.09
N ALA A 202 -7.96 38.39 -20.65
CA ALA A 202 -7.65 37.01 -20.99
C ALA A 202 -6.57 36.91 -22.07
N ILE A 203 -6.69 37.68 -23.15
CA ILE A 203 -5.71 37.71 -24.24
C ILE A 203 -4.37 38.25 -23.76
N GLY A 204 -4.36 39.35 -22.99
CA GLY A 204 -3.15 39.94 -22.44
C GLY A 204 -2.42 39.00 -21.47
N THR A 205 -3.16 38.29 -20.62
CA THR A 205 -2.60 37.29 -19.70
C THR A 205 -1.97 36.13 -20.45
N LEU A 206 -2.66 35.60 -21.47
CA LEU A 206 -2.15 34.50 -22.27
C LEU A 206 -0.91 34.90 -23.08
N GLY A 207 -0.85 36.13 -23.59
CA GLY A 207 0.32 36.66 -24.27
C GLY A 207 1.56 36.81 -23.37
N ASN A 208 1.36 37.20 -22.11
CA ASN A 208 2.46 37.46 -21.17
C ASN A 208 2.96 36.19 -20.47
N VAL A 209 2.05 35.28 -20.09
CA VAL A 209 2.38 34.12 -19.25
C VAL A 209 2.37 32.80 -20.04
N GLY A 210 1.65 32.76 -21.17
CA GLY A 210 1.47 31.52 -21.94
C GLY A 210 2.77 30.92 -22.46
N SER A 211 3.68 31.75 -22.98
CA SER A 211 4.99 31.28 -23.47
C SER A 211 5.88 30.73 -22.34
N ALA A 212 5.82 31.33 -21.15
CA ALA A 212 6.55 30.86 -19.98
C ALA A 212 6.02 29.51 -19.47
N VAL A 213 4.69 29.36 -19.40
CA VAL A 213 4.04 28.11 -18.97
C VAL A 213 4.28 26.98 -19.96
N LEU A 214 4.20 27.25 -21.27
CA LEU A 214 4.48 26.25 -22.32
C LEU A 214 5.94 25.78 -22.27
N ASN A 215 6.89 26.70 -22.11
CA ASN A 215 8.30 26.34 -21.94
C ASN A 215 8.53 25.54 -20.65
N GLY A 216 7.85 25.88 -19.55
CA GLY A 216 7.91 25.10 -18.30
C GLY A 216 7.38 23.67 -18.46
N GLY A 217 6.27 23.50 -19.17
CA GLY A 217 5.73 22.18 -19.49
C GLY A 217 6.68 21.35 -20.36
N ASN A 218 7.21 21.95 -21.44
CA ASN A 218 8.16 21.28 -22.33
C ASN A 218 9.50 20.94 -21.67
N ALA A 219 9.92 21.68 -20.65
CA ALA A 219 11.15 21.39 -19.93
C ALA A 219 11.00 20.17 -18.99
N THR A 220 9.77 19.79 -18.65
CA THR A 220 9.46 18.69 -17.72
C THR A 220 9.25 17.35 -18.44
N ILE A 221 8.86 17.39 -19.72
CA ILE A 221 8.70 16.21 -20.60
C ILE A 221 10.07 15.80 -21.14
#